data_AF-A0A8H8MNT8-F1
#
_entry.id   AF-A0A8H8MNT8-F1
#
_cell.length_a   1.000
_cell.length_b   1.000
_cell.length_c   1.000
_cell.angle_alpha   90.00
_cell.angle_beta   90.00
_cell.angle_gamma   90.00
#
_symmetry.space_group_name_H-M   'P 1'
#
loop_
_entity.id
_entity.type
_entity.pdbx_description
1 polymer ?
#
loop_
_entity_poly.entity_id
_entity_poly.type
_entity_poly.pdbx_seq_one_letter_code
_entity_poly.pdbx_strand_id
1 'polypeptide(L)'
;MVGRAALDIPGRGYNQLYFFKGSKYAKINWNSRHDEQSLAAVPTQFANDWHSLKEAGFTQIDAILPIPGTDHRAYFFSGSQYARIGFVPGTAGEDQIYGGVRPIAENWKSLAKAGFGHLDAALLVPNSQNQAYFFSGEKYCRVSFQEGSQEDDELLDGPKSISEGWPAIPFHSIDAIFPEPRTHINFYVFSGTKYAKIVIGEGGKQELITGPTDVAPDWPALHEAGIC
;
A
#
# COMPACT_ATOMS: atom_id res chain seq x y z
N MET A 1 5.48 -15.86 1.59
CA MET A 1 6.18 -14.57 1.42
C MET A 1 5.94 -13.76 2.69
N VAL A 2 6.87 -12.92 3.13
CA VAL A 2 6.64 -12.05 4.29
C VAL A 2 5.92 -10.80 3.79
N GLY A 3 4.77 -10.46 4.38
CA GLY A 3 3.98 -9.31 3.97
C GLY A 3 4.78 -8.02 3.98
N ARG A 4 4.58 -7.17 2.98
CA ARG A 4 5.15 -5.83 2.88
C ARG A 4 4.04 -4.89 2.44
N ALA A 5 3.99 -3.70 3.03
CA ALA A 5 3.03 -2.69 2.62
C ALA A 5 3.56 -1.30 2.97
N ALA A 6 3.03 -0.30 2.28
CA ALA A 6 3.41 1.08 2.48
C ALA A 6 2.17 1.97 2.50
N LEU A 7 2.17 2.95 3.39
CA LEU A 7 1.12 3.95 3.51
C LEU A 7 1.76 5.33 3.57
N ASP A 8 1.61 6.08 2.48
CA ASP A 8 1.98 7.49 2.43
C ASP A 8 0.91 8.33 3.14
N ILE A 9 1.35 9.24 4.02
CA ILE A 9 0.52 10.20 4.72
C ILE A 9 0.82 11.60 4.20
N PRO A 10 0.07 12.07 3.18
CA PRO A 10 0.28 13.41 2.63
C PRO A 10 -0.24 14.47 3.60
N GLY A 11 0.46 15.61 3.71
CA GLY A 11 -0.04 16.77 4.45
C GLY A 11 1.05 17.65 5.07
N ARG A 12 0.74 18.95 5.25
CA ARG A 12 1.62 19.90 5.95
C ARG A 12 1.76 19.47 7.42
N GLY A 13 2.90 18.87 7.77
CA GLY A 13 3.24 18.51 9.15
C GLY A 13 3.48 17.02 9.39
N TYR A 14 2.98 16.15 8.50
CA TYR A 14 3.23 14.71 8.59
C TYR A 14 4.39 14.30 7.68
N ASN A 15 4.25 14.45 6.34
CA ASN A 15 5.27 14.00 5.36
C ASN A 15 5.87 12.64 5.74
N GLN A 16 4.99 11.69 6.07
CA GLN A 16 5.35 10.44 6.71
C GLN A 16 4.99 9.26 5.82
N LEU A 17 5.90 8.30 5.74
CA LEU A 17 5.66 6.99 5.16
C LEU A 17 5.68 5.96 6.28
N TYR A 18 4.61 5.18 6.39
CA TYR A 18 4.60 3.98 7.22
C TYR A 18 4.91 2.78 6.34
N PHE A 19 6.03 2.12 6.61
CA PHE A 19 6.48 0.97 5.84
C PHE A 19 6.45 -0.27 6.72
N PHE A 20 5.68 -1.27 6.33
CA PHE A 20 5.46 -2.52 7.04
C PHE A 20 6.24 -3.64 6.37
N LYS A 21 6.86 -4.51 7.17
CA LYS A 21 7.45 -5.77 6.72
C LYS A 21 7.34 -6.83 7.80
N GLY A 22 6.62 -7.91 7.51
CA GLY A 22 6.24 -8.92 8.49
C GLY A 22 5.49 -8.25 9.63
N SER A 23 5.88 -8.55 10.87
CA SER A 23 5.25 -8.00 12.07
C SER A 23 5.77 -6.61 12.49
N LYS A 24 6.76 -6.07 11.77
CA LYS A 24 7.41 -4.79 12.09
C LYS A 24 6.95 -3.69 11.14
N TYR A 25 7.10 -2.45 11.59
CA TYR A 25 6.97 -1.29 10.72
C TYR A 25 7.98 -0.19 11.11
N ALA A 26 8.31 0.66 10.15
CA ALA A 26 9.04 1.91 10.38
C ALA A 26 8.20 3.11 9.98
N LYS A 27 8.42 4.21 10.70
CA LYS A 27 7.96 5.55 10.31
C LYS A 27 9.14 6.27 9.67
N ILE A 28 8.99 6.68 8.42
CA ILE A 28 9.98 7.44 7.68
C ILE A 28 9.46 8.86 7.50
N ASN A 29 10.28 9.85 7.84
CA ASN A 29 10.01 11.24 7.54
C ASN A 29 10.69 11.60 6.21
N TRP A 30 9.96 12.32 5.37
CA TRP A 30 10.53 13.01 4.22
C TRP A 30 10.98 14.41 4.63
N ASN A 31 12.16 14.82 4.17
CA ASN A 31 12.62 16.19 4.38
C ASN A 31 11.69 17.20 3.66
N SER A 32 11.90 18.50 3.88
CA SER A 32 11.04 19.54 3.30
C SER A 32 11.06 19.59 1.77
N ARG A 33 12.08 19.01 1.14
CA ARG A 33 12.29 18.90 -0.31
C ARG A 33 11.80 17.57 -0.90
N HIS A 34 11.51 16.58 -0.05
CA HIS A 34 11.07 15.22 -0.41
C HIS A 34 12.10 14.43 -1.23
N ASP A 35 13.38 14.80 -1.10
CA ASP A 35 14.52 14.12 -1.74
C ASP A 35 15.39 13.34 -0.74
N GLU A 36 15.20 13.56 0.57
CA GLU A 36 15.89 12.81 1.63
C GLU A 36 14.88 12.21 2.61
N GLN A 37 15.27 11.06 3.15
CA GLN A 37 14.47 10.27 4.08
C GLN A 37 15.24 10.07 5.38
N SER A 38 14.54 10.15 6.50
CA SER A 38 15.10 9.82 7.81
C SER A 38 14.15 8.93 8.59
N LEU A 39 14.74 8.04 9.38
CA LEU A 39 13.98 7.20 10.29
C LEU A 39 13.41 8.08 11.42
N ALA A 40 12.09 8.12 11.56
CA ALA A 40 11.43 8.92 12.58
C ALA A 40 11.55 8.30 13.98
N ALA A 41 11.63 6.97 14.03
CA ALA A 41 11.80 6.18 15.25
C ALA A 41 12.35 4.80 14.93
N VAL A 42 13.01 4.16 15.89
CA VAL A 42 13.45 2.76 15.77
C VAL A 42 12.26 1.88 15.42
N PRO A 43 12.37 0.97 14.42
CA PRO A 43 11.27 0.10 14.04
C PRO A 43 10.85 -0.78 15.20
N THR A 44 9.55 -0.94 15.32
CA THR A 44 8.94 -1.71 16.40
C THR A 44 7.92 -2.67 15.81
N GLN A 45 7.43 -3.59 16.64
CA GLN A 45 6.29 -4.43 16.28
C GLN A 45 5.09 -3.51 16.05
N PHE A 46 4.39 -3.62 14.92
CA PHE A 46 3.23 -2.74 14.70
C PHE A 46 2.17 -2.93 15.79
N ALA A 47 2.07 -4.14 16.36
CA ALA A 47 1.13 -4.44 17.44
C ALA A 47 1.38 -3.66 18.75
N ASN A 48 2.53 -3.00 18.89
CA ASN A 48 2.82 -2.11 20.02
C ASN A 48 2.17 -0.73 19.85
N ASP A 49 2.05 -0.26 18.61
CA ASP A 49 1.63 1.12 18.32
C ASP A 49 0.28 1.19 17.60
N TRP A 50 -0.17 0.09 17.00
CA TRP A 50 -1.44 -0.06 16.30
C TRP A 50 -2.32 -1.03 17.08
N HIS A 51 -3.15 -0.50 17.97
CA HIS A 51 -4.04 -1.30 18.80
C HIS A 51 -5.05 -2.07 17.95
N SER A 52 -5.55 -1.46 16.88
CA SER A 52 -6.48 -2.07 15.94
C SER A 52 -5.85 -3.23 15.17
N LEU A 53 -4.57 -3.15 14.79
CA LEU A 53 -3.87 -4.27 14.13
C LEU A 53 -3.66 -5.45 15.07
N LYS A 54 -3.36 -5.17 16.35
CA LYS A 54 -3.28 -6.20 17.40
C LYS A 54 -4.65 -6.82 17.68
N GLU A 55 -5.70 -6.01 17.82
CA GLU A 55 -7.07 -6.45 18.01
C GLU A 55 -7.56 -7.31 16.83
N ALA A 56 -7.18 -6.93 15.60
CA ALA A 56 -7.49 -7.69 14.39
C ALA A 56 -6.78 -9.05 14.32
N GLY A 57 -5.78 -9.30 15.18
CA GLY A 57 -4.98 -10.51 15.17
C GLY A 57 -4.05 -10.61 13.95
N PHE A 58 -3.74 -9.50 13.29
CA PHE A 58 -2.86 -9.48 12.13
C PHE A 58 -1.42 -9.73 12.56
N THR A 59 -0.73 -10.59 11.83
CA THR A 59 0.69 -10.93 12.07
C THR A 59 1.62 -10.31 11.04
N GLN A 60 1.05 -9.83 9.94
CA GLN A 60 1.71 -9.08 8.87
C GLN A 60 0.70 -8.16 8.18
N ILE A 61 1.20 -7.24 7.35
CA ILE A 61 0.37 -6.43 6.45
C ILE A 61 0.88 -6.67 5.03
N ASP A 62 -0.01 -7.15 4.16
CA ASP A 62 0.32 -7.55 2.79
C ASP A 62 -0.06 -6.48 1.77
N ALA A 63 -1.08 -5.67 2.05
CA ALA A 63 -1.41 -4.50 1.24
C ALA A 63 -2.14 -3.45 2.07
N ILE A 64 -2.04 -2.19 1.65
CA ILE A 64 -2.81 -1.08 2.23
C ILE A 64 -3.45 -0.29 1.09
N LEU A 65 -4.75 -0.01 1.22
CA LEU A 65 -5.49 0.86 0.31
C LEU A 65 -6.07 2.05 1.09
N PRO A 66 -5.55 3.28 0.91
CA PRO A 66 -6.14 4.47 1.50
C PRO A 66 -7.58 4.71 1.03
N ILE A 67 -8.42 5.29 1.87
CA ILE A 67 -9.80 5.65 1.55
C ILE A 67 -9.89 7.15 1.26
N PRO A 68 -10.10 7.56 0.00
CA PRO A 68 -10.21 8.97 -0.36
C PRO A 68 -11.33 9.69 0.40
N GLY A 69 -11.12 10.98 0.71
CA GLY A 69 -12.12 11.82 1.36
C GLY A 69 -12.34 11.56 2.85
N THR A 70 -11.45 10.78 3.49
CA THR A 70 -11.47 10.53 4.94
C THR A 70 -10.25 11.13 5.63
N ASP A 71 -10.40 11.50 6.91
CA ASP A 71 -9.29 11.89 7.77
C ASP A 71 -8.53 10.63 8.22
N HIS A 72 -7.64 10.13 7.35
CA HIS A 72 -6.72 9.03 7.61
C HIS A 72 -7.39 7.68 7.91
N ARG A 73 -8.18 7.18 6.95
CA ARG A 73 -8.69 5.81 6.96
C ARG A 73 -8.14 5.00 5.79
N ALA A 74 -7.87 3.72 6.03
CA ALA A 74 -7.40 2.79 5.01
C ALA A 74 -7.94 1.37 5.25
N TYR A 75 -7.99 0.58 4.18
CA TYR A 75 -8.10 -0.87 4.25
C TYR A 75 -6.69 -1.46 4.45
N PHE A 76 -6.51 -2.26 5.49
CA PHE A 76 -5.31 -3.04 5.75
C PHE A 76 -5.61 -4.51 5.48
N PHE A 77 -4.86 -5.13 4.57
CA PHE A 77 -5.03 -6.51 4.15
C PHE A 77 -3.94 -7.39 4.79
N SER A 78 -4.34 -8.58 5.26
CA SER A 78 -3.48 -9.55 5.91
C SER A 78 -3.99 -10.97 5.65
N GLY A 79 -3.23 -11.73 4.86
CA GLY A 79 -3.63 -13.03 4.33
C GLY A 79 -4.94 -12.93 3.55
N SER A 80 -5.94 -13.70 3.97
CA SER A 80 -7.27 -13.72 3.35
C SER A 80 -8.27 -12.76 4.00
N GLN A 81 -7.81 -11.87 4.87
CA GLN A 81 -8.65 -10.97 5.65
C GLN A 81 -8.24 -9.51 5.46
N TYR A 82 -9.13 -8.60 5.84
CA TYR A 82 -8.83 -7.18 5.93
C TYR A 82 -9.58 -6.52 7.07
N ALA A 83 -9.07 -5.36 7.47
CA ALA A 83 -9.73 -4.45 8.41
C ALA A 83 -9.74 -3.04 7.81
N ARG A 84 -10.82 -2.29 8.04
CA ARG A 84 -10.83 -0.84 7.80
C ARG A 84 -10.40 -0.16 9.08
N ILE A 85 -9.34 0.63 9.00
CA ILE A 85 -8.74 1.26 10.17
C ILE A 85 -8.67 2.75 9.92
N GLY A 86 -9.24 3.52 10.84
CA GLY A 86 -8.97 4.95 10.95
C GLY A 86 -7.93 5.19 12.03
N PHE A 87 -7.04 6.15 11.83
CA PHE A 87 -5.91 6.40 12.73
C PHE A 87 -5.52 7.87 12.75
N VAL A 88 -4.81 8.31 13.79
CA VAL A 88 -4.21 9.65 13.88
C VAL A 88 -2.71 9.56 13.57
N PRO A 89 -2.23 10.13 12.45
CA PRO A 89 -0.81 10.04 12.11
C PRO A 89 0.07 10.65 13.19
N GLY A 90 1.16 9.96 13.51
CA GLY A 90 2.13 10.37 14.53
C GLY A 90 1.74 9.97 15.95
N THR A 91 0.50 9.54 16.20
CA THR A 91 0.01 9.17 17.53
C THR A 91 -0.19 7.67 17.65
N ALA A 92 0.57 7.02 18.52
CA ALA A 92 0.45 5.58 18.75
C ALA A 92 -0.82 5.26 19.56
N GLY A 93 -1.51 4.17 19.19
CA GLY A 93 -2.68 3.65 19.88
C GLY A 93 -3.98 4.43 19.65
N GLU A 94 -3.94 5.51 18.86
CA GLU A 94 -5.12 6.26 18.41
C GLU A 94 -5.60 5.76 17.05
N ASP A 95 -5.95 4.48 17.01
CA ASP A 95 -6.42 3.76 15.83
C ASP A 95 -7.61 2.84 16.19
N GLN A 96 -8.54 2.68 15.25
CA GLN A 96 -9.77 1.90 15.51
C GLN A 96 -10.27 1.15 14.28
N ILE A 97 -10.84 -0.03 14.50
CA ILE A 97 -11.45 -0.87 13.46
C ILE A 97 -12.88 -0.40 13.15
N TYR A 98 -13.18 -0.22 11.86
CA TYR A 98 -14.53 0.09 11.37
C TYR A 98 -15.20 -1.13 10.74
N GLY A 99 -16.17 -1.69 11.47
CA GLY A 99 -17.03 -2.78 10.99
C GLY A 99 -16.40 -4.18 11.03
N GLY A 100 -15.37 -4.36 11.86
CA GLY A 100 -14.72 -5.65 12.15
C GLY A 100 -13.70 -6.11 11.11
N VAL A 101 -13.01 -7.21 11.44
CA VAL A 101 -12.16 -7.96 10.50
C VAL A 101 -13.05 -8.82 9.61
N ARG A 102 -12.79 -8.81 8.31
CA ARG A 102 -13.64 -9.45 7.31
C ARG A 102 -12.83 -10.27 6.31
N PRO A 103 -13.35 -11.43 5.85
CA PRO A 103 -12.73 -12.17 4.75
C PRO A 103 -12.81 -11.39 3.44
N ILE A 104 -11.72 -11.38 2.65
CA ILE A 104 -11.66 -10.71 1.35
C ILE A 104 -12.70 -11.32 0.39
N ALA A 105 -12.71 -12.66 0.27
CA ALA A 105 -13.55 -13.37 -0.70
C ALA A 105 -15.06 -13.15 -0.50
N GLU A 106 -15.49 -12.80 0.71
CA GLU A 106 -16.91 -12.58 1.05
C GLU A 106 -17.34 -11.12 0.91
N ASN A 107 -16.42 -10.16 1.03
CA ASN A 107 -16.74 -8.74 1.14
C ASN A 107 -16.17 -7.89 -0.01
N TRP A 108 -15.36 -8.50 -0.89
CA TRP A 108 -14.87 -7.92 -2.15
C TRP A 108 -15.23 -8.85 -3.30
N LYS A 109 -16.45 -8.74 -3.83
CA LYS A 109 -16.96 -9.68 -4.85
C LYS A 109 -16.14 -9.61 -6.14
N SER A 110 -15.61 -8.45 -6.46
CA SER A 110 -14.74 -8.21 -7.61
C SER A 110 -13.39 -8.90 -7.47
N LEU A 111 -12.82 -8.90 -6.26
CA LEU A 111 -11.58 -9.63 -5.98
C LEU A 111 -11.81 -11.15 -6.02
N ALA A 112 -12.93 -11.62 -5.46
CA ALA A 112 -13.33 -13.03 -5.58
C ALA A 112 -13.52 -13.45 -7.05
N LYS A 113 -14.16 -12.61 -7.87
CA LYS A 113 -14.33 -12.82 -9.32
C LYS A 113 -13.00 -12.83 -10.07
N ALA A 114 -12.02 -12.02 -9.63
CA ALA A 114 -10.66 -12.02 -10.15
C ALA A 114 -9.81 -13.21 -9.64
N GLY A 115 -10.32 -13.98 -8.68
CA GLY A 115 -9.61 -15.10 -8.04
C GLY A 115 -8.56 -14.66 -7.02
N PHE A 116 -8.67 -13.44 -6.50
CA PHE A 116 -7.69 -12.86 -5.56
C PHE A 116 -8.14 -13.14 -4.12
N GLY A 117 -7.58 -14.19 -3.53
CA GLY A 117 -7.84 -14.57 -2.13
C GLY A 117 -6.90 -13.92 -1.12
N HIS A 118 -5.83 -13.27 -1.58
CA HIS A 118 -4.89 -12.43 -0.84
C HIS A 118 -4.39 -11.35 -1.80
N LEU A 119 -3.73 -10.32 -1.26
CA LEU A 119 -3.22 -9.18 -2.03
C LEU A 119 -1.77 -8.91 -1.63
N ASP A 120 -0.92 -8.61 -2.59
CA ASP A 120 0.49 -8.25 -2.36
C ASP A 120 0.70 -6.74 -2.44
N ALA A 121 -0.21 -6.01 -3.10
CA ALA A 121 -0.21 -4.56 -3.08
C ALA A 121 -1.56 -3.99 -3.53
N ALA A 122 -1.81 -2.71 -3.22
CA ALA A 122 -2.95 -1.96 -3.72
C ALA A 122 -2.54 -0.52 -4.05
N LEU A 123 -3.16 0.06 -5.08
CA LEU A 123 -2.89 1.42 -5.53
C LEU A 123 -4.20 2.10 -5.90
N LEU A 124 -4.47 3.29 -5.35
CA LEU A 124 -5.54 4.14 -5.85
C LEU A 124 -5.27 4.56 -7.29
N VAL A 125 -6.27 4.45 -8.15
CA VAL A 125 -6.16 5.00 -9.51
C VAL A 125 -5.96 6.52 -9.39
N PRO A 126 -4.91 7.11 -10.01
CA PRO A 126 -4.69 8.54 -9.96
C PRO A 126 -5.93 9.32 -10.39
N ASN A 127 -6.28 10.36 -9.63
CA ASN A 127 -7.48 11.20 -9.84
C ASN A 127 -8.84 10.47 -9.73
N SER A 128 -8.87 9.25 -9.19
CA SER A 128 -10.13 8.56 -8.84
C SER A 128 -10.38 8.58 -7.34
N GLN A 129 -11.65 8.67 -6.95
CA GLN A 129 -12.07 8.58 -5.54
C GLN A 129 -12.56 7.17 -5.16
N ASN A 130 -12.78 6.31 -6.15
CA ASN A 130 -13.51 5.05 -5.96
C ASN A 130 -12.96 3.92 -6.83
N GLN A 131 -11.73 4.02 -7.33
CA GLN A 131 -11.10 2.95 -8.11
C GLN A 131 -9.70 2.65 -7.59
N ALA A 132 -9.37 1.37 -7.55
CA ALA A 132 -8.07 0.89 -7.15
C ALA A 132 -7.58 -0.21 -8.09
N TYR A 133 -6.27 -0.25 -8.28
CA TYR A 133 -5.57 -1.42 -8.76
C TYR A 133 -5.20 -2.31 -7.57
N PHE A 134 -5.45 -3.60 -7.71
CA PHE A 134 -5.06 -4.63 -6.75
C PHE A 134 -4.11 -5.59 -7.43
N PHE A 135 -3.07 -6.01 -6.72
CA PHE A 135 -2.01 -6.87 -7.23
C PHE A 135 -1.94 -8.16 -6.38
N SER A 136 -1.82 -9.30 -7.05
CA SER A 136 -1.68 -10.62 -6.42
C SER A 136 -0.89 -11.55 -7.34
N GLY A 137 0.26 -12.03 -6.85
CA GLY A 137 1.26 -12.74 -7.62
C GLY A 137 1.72 -11.92 -8.83
N GLU A 138 1.58 -12.52 -10.01
CA GLU A 138 1.95 -11.89 -11.28
C GLU A 138 0.79 -11.18 -11.98
N LYS A 139 -0.33 -10.99 -11.27
CA LYS A 139 -1.56 -10.45 -11.84
C LYS A 139 -2.01 -9.19 -11.11
N TYR A 140 -2.79 -8.40 -11.83
CA TYR A 140 -3.51 -7.27 -11.27
C TYR A 140 -4.95 -7.22 -11.79
N CYS A 141 -5.81 -6.53 -11.07
CA CYS A 141 -7.14 -6.13 -11.53
C CYS A 141 -7.44 -4.68 -11.13
N ARG A 142 -8.34 -4.02 -11.86
CA ARG A 142 -8.89 -2.72 -11.49
C ARG A 142 -10.32 -2.88 -11.01
N VAL A 143 -10.61 -2.32 -9.84
CA VAL A 143 -11.89 -2.47 -9.16
C VAL A 143 -12.43 -1.09 -8.80
N SER A 144 -13.72 -0.83 -9.05
CA SER A 144 -14.41 0.26 -8.37
C SER A 144 -14.88 -0.21 -6.99
N PHE A 145 -14.86 0.68 -6.01
CA PHE A 145 -15.26 0.35 -4.65
C PHE A 145 -15.84 1.57 -3.95
N GLN A 146 -16.73 1.32 -2.99
CA GLN A 146 -17.27 2.35 -2.13
C GLN A 146 -17.09 1.94 -0.68
N GLU A 147 -16.63 2.87 0.15
CA GLU A 147 -16.49 2.58 1.58
C GLU A 147 -17.86 2.25 2.19
N GLY A 148 -17.94 1.12 2.92
CA GLY A 148 -19.14 0.76 3.67
C GLY A 148 -20.19 0.01 2.86
N SER A 149 -20.00 -0.15 1.55
CA SER A 149 -20.85 -0.98 0.72
C SER A 149 -20.11 -2.19 0.19
N GLN A 150 -20.68 -3.38 0.41
CA GLN A 150 -20.19 -4.66 -0.12
C GLN A 150 -20.90 -5.06 -1.41
N GLU A 151 -21.91 -4.31 -1.82
CA GLU A 151 -22.67 -4.58 -3.03
C GLU A 151 -22.23 -3.71 -4.20
N ASP A 152 -21.45 -2.66 -3.93
CA ASP A 152 -21.09 -1.63 -4.90
C ASP A 152 -19.65 -1.77 -5.45
N ASP A 153 -18.98 -2.90 -5.20
CA ASP A 153 -17.67 -3.16 -5.80
C ASP A 153 -17.83 -3.82 -7.19
N GLU A 154 -17.13 -3.29 -8.20
CA GLU A 154 -17.19 -3.82 -9.58
C GLU A 154 -15.79 -4.09 -10.14
N LEU A 155 -15.61 -5.27 -10.74
CA LEU A 155 -14.41 -5.63 -11.49
C LEU A 155 -14.42 -4.91 -12.85
N LEU A 156 -13.70 -3.80 -12.95
CA LEU A 156 -13.63 -2.95 -14.14
C LEU A 156 -12.65 -3.46 -15.19
N ASP A 157 -11.55 -4.08 -14.75
CA ASP A 157 -10.54 -4.66 -15.65
C ASP A 157 -9.76 -5.80 -14.97
N GLY A 158 -9.27 -6.74 -15.76
CA GLY A 158 -8.50 -7.88 -15.28
C GLY A 158 -9.32 -9.09 -14.82
N PRO A 159 -8.67 -10.12 -14.26
CA PRO A 159 -7.24 -10.15 -13.92
C PRO A 159 -6.36 -10.27 -15.18
N LYS A 160 -5.31 -9.44 -15.25
CA LYS A 160 -4.30 -9.45 -16.33
C LYS A 160 -2.91 -9.62 -15.75
N SER A 161 -1.95 -10.00 -16.58
CA SER A 161 -0.55 -10.03 -16.17
C SER A 161 -0.04 -8.61 -15.89
N ILE A 162 0.78 -8.45 -14.85
CA ILE A 162 1.45 -7.18 -14.55
C ILE A 162 2.31 -6.74 -15.72
N SER A 163 3.05 -7.65 -16.37
CA SER A 163 3.89 -7.30 -17.53
C SER A 163 3.09 -6.84 -18.76
N GLU A 164 1.81 -7.18 -18.84
CA GLU A 164 0.93 -6.73 -19.93
C GLU A 164 0.33 -5.35 -19.63
N GLY A 165 -0.21 -5.16 -18.42
CA GLY A 165 -0.89 -3.90 -18.05
C GLY A 165 0.02 -2.80 -17.51
N TRP A 166 1.23 -3.17 -17.08
CA TRP A 166 2.21 -2.27 -16.47
C TRP A 166 3.60 -2.45 -17.10
N PRO A 167 3.76 -2.23 -18.42
CA PRO A 167 5.00 -2.50 -19.13
C PRO A 167 6.19 -1.63 -18.66
N ALA A 168 5.92 -0.54 -17.95
CA ALA A 168 6.95 0.29 -17.32
C ALA A 168 7.49 -0.29 -16.00
N ILE A 169 6.80 -1.24 -15.39
CA ILE A 169 7.24 -1.92 -14.15
C ILE A 169 8.17 -3.06 -14.54
N PRO A 170 9.45 -3.06 -14.12
CA PRO A 170 10.44 -4.07 -14.50
C PRO A 170 10.33 -5.36 -13.67
N PHE A 171 9.19 -5.61 -13.03
CA PHE A 171 8.97 -6.72 -12.10
C PHE A 171 7.77 -7.56 -12.53
N HIS A 172 7.83 -8.86 -12.24
CA HIS A 172 6.71 -9.77 -12.45
C HIS A 172 5.69 -9.72 -11.32
N SER A 173 6.10 -9.34 -10.10
CA SER A 173 5.24 -9.17 -8.91
C SER A 173 5.59 -7.87 -8.18
N ILE A 174 4.64 -7.37 -7.38
CA ILE A 174 4.77 -6.13 -6.63
C ILE A 174 4.47 -6.42 -5.16
N ASP A 175 5.41 -6.11 -4.28
CA ASP A 175 5.28 -6.29 -2.83
C ASP A 175 4.77 -5.01 -2.14
N ALA A 176 4.95 -3.86 -2.76
CA ALA A 176 4.39 -2.59 -2.30
C ALA A 176 4.43 -1.57 -3.44
N ILE A 177 3.41 -0.73 -3.52
CA ILE A 177 3.37 0.40 -4.43
C ILE A 177 2.71 1.57 -3.72
N PHE A 178 3.32 2.75 -3.80
CA PHE A 178 2.78 3.96 -3.17
C PHE A 178 3.23 5.22 -3.92
N PRO A 179 2.44 6.30 -3.86
CA PRO A 179 2.81 7.56 -4.49
C PRO A 179 4.08 8.13 -3.85
N GLU A 180 4.94 8.73 -4.67
CA GLU A 180 5.98 9.61 -4.16
C GLU A 180 5.32 10.86 -3.57
N PRO A 181 5.68 11.25 -2.34
CA PRO A 181 5.13 12.43 -1.68
C PRO A 181 5.16 13.69 -2.56
N ARG A 182 4.11 14.52 -2.43
CA ARG A 182 3.88 15.76 -3.20
C ARG A 182 3.72 15.60 -4.70
N THR A 183 3.90 14.41 -5.25
CA THR A 183 3.54 14.10 -6.63
C THR A 183 2.27 13.28 -6.63
N HIS A 184 1.41 13.51 -7.61
CA HIS A 184 0.21 12.68 -7.82
C HIS A 184 0.42 11.66 -8.93
N ILE A 185 1.62 11.63 -9.50
CA ILE A 185 1.92 10.89 -10.74
C ILE A 185 3.16 10.01 -10.61
N ASN A 186 4.07 10.23 -9.67
CA ASN A 186 5.22 9.34 -9.50
C ASN A 186 4.91 8.31 -8.42
N PHE A 187 5.40 7.08 -8.62
CA PHE A 187 5.16 5.96 -7.72
C PHE A 187 6.43 5.17 -7.52
N TYR A 188 6.69 4.78 -6.28
CA TYR A 188 7.68 3.78 -5.96
C TYR A 188 7.04 2.39 -5.99
N VAL A 189 7.70 1.44 -6.65
CA VAL A 189 7.25 0.06 -6.80
C VAL A 189 8.34 -0.85 -6.26
N PHE A 190 8.02 -1.70 -5.29
CA PHE A 190 8.96 -2.59 -4.63
C PHE A 190 8.70 -4.05 -5.01
N SER A 191 9.76 -4.82 -5.20
CA SER A 191 9.72 -6.26 -5.45
C SER A 191 11.00 -6.92 -4.94
N GLY A 192 10.88 -7.80 -3.95
CA GLY A 192 12.00 -8.44 -3.27
C GLY A 192 12.95 -7.42 -2.63
N THR A 193 14.22 -7.44 -3.03
CA THR A 193 15.23 -6.49 -2.55
C THR A 193 15.39 -5.27 -3.45
N LYS A 194 14.54 -5.14 -4.48
CA LYS A 194 14.63 -4.10 -5.50
C LYS A 194 13.43 -3.18 -5.48
N TYR A 195 13.62 -1.99 -6.02
CA TYR A 195 12.55 -1.06 -6.32
C TYR A 195 12.74 -0.38 -7.67
N ALA A 196 11.67 0.17 -8.19
CA ALA A 196 11.65 1.04 -9.36
C ALA A 196 10.80 2.27 -9.05
N LYS A 197 11.03 3.35 -9.79
CA LYS A 197 10.20 4.55 -9.78
C LYS A 197 9.56 4.70 -11.15
N ILE A 198 8.25 4.81 -11.19
CA ILE A 198 7.47 5.01 -12.42
C ILE A 198 6.71 6.33 -12.33
N VAL A 199 6.32 6.87 -13.48
CA VAL A 199 5.32 7.92 -13.60
C VAL A 199 4.06 7.35 -14.26
N ILE A 200 2.88 7.76 -13.79
CA ILE A 200 1.58 7.51 -14.41
C ILE A 200 1.01 8.86 -14.87
N GLY A 201 1.09 9.12 -16.16
CA GLY A 201 0.58 10.32 -16.80
C GLY A 201 -0.91 10.25 -17.14
N GLU A 202 -1.37 11.26 -17.88
CA GLU A 202 -2.76 11.31 -18.37
C GLU A 202 -3.13 10.07 -19.18
N GLY A 203 -4.39 9.64 -19.05
CA GLY A 203 -4.88 8.42 -19.69
C GLY A 203 -4.28 7.12 -19.15
N GLY A 204 -3.51 7.17 -18.06
CA GLY A 204 -2.89 5.99 -17.45
C GLY A 204 -1.61 5.52 -18.15
N LYS A 205 -1.03 6.34 -19.03
CA LYS A 205 0.26 6.02 -19.67
C LYS A 205 1.37 5.99 -18.62
N GLN A 206 2.21 4.97 -18.67
CA GLN A 206 3.26 4.76 -17.68
C GLN A 206 4.64 4.87 -18.32
N GLU A 207 5.60 5.43 -17.59
CA GLU A 207 7.01 5.48 -17.98
C GLU A 207 7.91 5.14 -16.79
N LEU A 208 8.97 4.39 -17.04
CA LEU A 208 9.99 4.07 -16.04
C LEU A 208 10.89 5.30 -15.86
N ILE A 209 10.94 5.83 -14.64
CA ILE A 209 11.86 6.92 -14.27
C ILE A 209 13.22 6.33 -13.89
N THR A 210 13.23 5.35 -12.97
CA THR A 210 14.45 4.76 -12.41
C THR A 210 14.21 3.30 -12.05
N GLY A 211 15.27 2.49 -12.13
CA GLY A 211 15.30 1.12 -11.64
C GLY A 211 15.27 0.07 -12.75
N PRO A 212 15.28 -1.23 -12.40
CA PRO A 212 15.24 -1.74 -11.03
C PRO A 212 16.57 -1.55 -10.29
N THR A 213 16.53 -0.96 -9.09
CA THR A 213 17.70 -0.70 -8.23
C THR A 213 17.54 -1.43 -6.90
N ASP A 214 18.64 -1.74 -6.21
CA ASP A 214 18.57 -2.30 -4.87
C ASP A 214 18.00 -1.27 -3.88
N VAL A 215 17.17 -1.74 -2.93
CA VAL A 215 16.53 -0.85 -1.94
C VAL A 215 17.54 -0.27 -0.97
N ALA A 216 18.50 -1.07 -0.48
CA ALA A 216 19.36 -0.67 0.63
C ALA A 216 20.21 0.60 0.38
N PRO A 217 20.83 0.80 -0.80
CA PRO A 217 21.60 2.02 -1.08
C PRO A 217 20.74 3.29 -1.13
N ASP A 218 19.53 3.20 -1.67
CA ASP A 218 18.67 4.36 -1.95
C ASP A 218 17.63 4.63 -0.86
N TRP A 219 17.41 3.66 0.03
CA TRP A 219 16.49 3.74 1.17
C TRP A 219 17.23 3.48 2.49
N PRO A 220 18.15 4.38 2.89
CA PRO A 220 18.94 4.21 4.11
C PRO A 220 18.07 4.08 5.36
N ALA A 221 16.93 4.78 5.42
CA ALA A 221 15.98 4.66 6.53
C ALA A 221 15.34 3.26 6.63
N LEU A 222 15.03 2.60 5.50
CA LEU A 222 14.56 1.21 5.49
C LEU A 222 15.67 0.23 5.85
N HIS A 223 16.90 0.52 5.42
CA HIS A 223 18.06 -0.32 5.68
C HIS A 223 18.45 -0.29 7.17
N GLU A 224 18.55 0.91 7.75
CA GLU A 224 18.75 1.12 9.18
C GLU A 224 17.64 0.46 10.01
N ALA A 225 16.41 0.51 9.48
CA ALA A 225 15.28 -0.15 10.09
C ALA A 225 15.32 -1.69 10.01
N GLY A 226 16.20 -2.28 9.19
CA GLY A 226 16.24 -3.72 8.95
C GLY A 226 14.98 -4.27 8.28
N ILE A 227 14.27 -3.42 7.52
CA ILE A 227 13.02 -3.76 6.82
C ILE A 227 13.11 -3.63 5.29
N CYS A 228 14.30 -3.48 4.73
CA CYS A 228 14.57 -3.70 3.29
C CYS A 228 14.24 -5.14 2.89
#